data_AF-A0AAW2CZV0-F1
#
_entry.id   AF-A0AAW2CZV0-F1
#
_cell.length_a   1.000
_cell.length_b   1.000
_cell.length_c   1.000
_cell.angle_alpha   90.00
_cell.angle_beta   90.00
_cell.angle_gamma   90.00
#
_symmetry.space_group_name_H-M   'P 1'
#
loop_
_entity.id
_entity.type
_entity.pdbx_description
1 polymer ?
#
loop_
_entity_poly.entity_id
_entity_poly.type
_entity_poly.pdbx_seq_one_letter_code
_entity_poly.pdbx_strand_id
1 'polypeptide(L)'
;MGKGLLDLEKHFAFYGAYHSNRINIAIHMVFVWPIFFTALLMLYFTPSLFNLPHLNFFLFGNHFVLVLNFGFLLALIYSVFYVCLDVKAGSLAALLCAICWVASSFIASRLGFSLAWKVVLVAQILCWTVQFIGHGIFEGRAPALLDNLVQAFIMAPFFVLLEVHNFILISRIPLPLQTMLYNWYFKLLQALQTFFGYEPYSGFHAIVQAKIEAEINEWQDQKQKLIS
;
A
#
# COMPACT_ATOMS: atom_id res chain seq x y z
N MET A 1 9.01 -20.16 -6.05
CA MET A 1 9.43 -18.88 -5.46
C MET A 1 9.93 -17.98 -6.57
N GLY A 2 9.43 -16.73 -6.63
CA GLY A 2 9.93 -15.76 -7.60
C GLY A 2 11.41 -15.44 -7.35
N LYS A 3 12.07 -14.90 -8.38
CA LYS A 3 13.46 -14.39 -8.28
C LYS A 3 13.45 -12.89 -8.57
N GLY A 4 14.35 -12.14 -7.94
CA GLY A 4 14.46 -10.69 -8.17
C GLY A 4 13.25 -9.93 -7.64
N LEU A 5 12.64 -9.07 -8.47
CA LEU A 5 11.48 -8.23 -8.10
C LEU A 5 10.20 -9.01 -7.77
N LEU A 6 10.15 -10.31 -8.04
CA LEU A 6 9.03 -11.18 -7.69
C LEU A 6 9.33 -12.05 -6.46
N ASP A 7 10.44 -11.82 -5.77
CA ASP A 7 10.80 -12.53 -4.54
C ASP A 7 9.99 -11.96 -3.36
N LEU A 8 8.80 -12.53 -3.16
CA LEU A 8 7.86 -12.11 -2.14
C LEU A 8 8.47 -12.15 -0.74
N GLU A 9 9.22 -13.20 -0.39
CA GLU A 9 9.83 -13.32 0.95
C GLU A 9 10.85 -12.22 1.20
N LYS A 10 11.73 -11.96 0.23
CA LYS A 10 12.74 -10.90 0.34
C LYS A 10 12.07 -9.54 0.54
N HIS A 11 11.03 -9.29 -0.23
CA HIS A 11 10.29 -8.04 -0.15
C HIS A 11 9.61 -7.85 1.21
N PHE A 12 8.95 -8.90 1.72
CA PHE A 12 8.35 -8.89 3.05
C PHE A 12 9.37 -8.73 4.18
N ALA A 13 10.50 -9.43 4.07
CA ALA A 13 11.58 -9.34 5.06
C ALA A 13 12.14 -7.92 5.16
N PHE A 14 12.44 -7.32 4.01
CA PHE A 14 12.90 -5.94 3.94
C PHE A 14 11.89 -4.97 4.53
N TYR A 15 10.60 -5.12 4.21
CA TYR A 15 9.60 -4.24 4.78
C TYR A 15 9.50 -4.37 6.30
N GLY A 16 9.43 -5.62 6.81
CA GLY A 16 9.32 -5.90 8.25
C GLY A 16 10.54 -5.43 9.05
N ALA A 17 11.73 -5.43 8.45
CA ALA A 17 12.93 -4.89 9.09
C ALA A 17 12.83 -3.38 9.32
N TYR A 18 12.15 -2.63 8.43
CA TYR A 18 11.99 -1.18 8.53
C TYR A 18 10.77 -0.72 9.33
N HIS A 19 9.76 -1.59 9.48
CA HIS A 19 8.48 -1.25 10.10
C HIS A 19 8.21 -2.24 11.22
N SER A 20 8.79 -1.96 12.40
CA SER A 20 8.62 -2.80 13.59
C SER A 20 7.71 -2.12 14.62
N ASN A 21 7.64 -0.79 14.60
CA ASN A 21 6.84 -0.01 15.52
C ASN A 21 5.38 0.04 15.05
N ARG A 22 4.47 -0.37 15.93
CA ARG A 22 3.03 -0.43 15.64
C ARG A 22 2.42 0.92 15.22
N ILE A 23 2.92 2.03 15.77
CA ILE A 23 2.43 3.37 15.42
C ILE A 23 2.87 3.71 13.99
N ASN A 24 4.12 3.41 13.64
CA ASN A 24 4.62 3.61 12.28
C ASN A 24 3.85 2.74 11.28
N ILE A 25 3.64 1.46 11.60
CA ILE A 25 2.83 0.55 10.79
C ILE A 25 1.41 1.12 10.57
N ALA A 26 0.74 1.60 11.63
CA ALA A 26 -0.57 2.23 11.51
C ALA A 26 -0.57 3.49 10.64
N ILE A 27 0.45 4.34 10.77
CA ILE A 27 0.64 5.50 9.91
C ILE A 27 0.71 5.07 8.44
N HIS A 28 1.55 4.08 8.12
CA HIS A 28 1.68 3.58 6.75
C HIS A 28 0.38 2.98 6.23
N MET A 29 -0.34 2.21 7.07
CA MET A 29 -1.63 1.63 6.69
C MET A 29 -2.66 2.69 6.28
N VAL A 30 -2.68 3.83 7.00
CA VAL A 30 -3.63 4.92 6.75
C VAL A 30 -3.22 5.77 5.55
N PHE A 31 -1.93 6.07 5.39
CA PHE A 31 -1.47 7.13 4.48
C PHE A 31 -0.90 6.65 3.13
N VAL A 32 -0.53 5.37 2.98
CA VAL A 32 0.00 4.85 1.71
C VAL A 32 -1.06 4.85 0.59
N TRP A 33 -2.27 4.34 0.85
CA TRP A 33 -3.33 4.30 -0.16
C TRP A 33 -3.83 5.68 -0.59
N PRO A 34 -4.00 6.67 0.30
CA PRO A 34 -4.26 8.06 -0.09
C PRO A 34 -3.17 8.69 -0.97
N ILE A 35 -1.89 8.37 -0.76
CA ILE A 35 -0.81 8.82 -1.65
C ILE A 35 -0.99 8.24 -3.05
N PHE A 36 -1.22 6.93 -3.15
CA PHE A 36 -1.47 6.27 -4.43
C PHE A 36 -2.72 6.86 -5.12
N PHE A 37 -3.81 7.02 -4.38
CA PHE A 37 -5.06 7.58 -4.88
C PHE A 37 -4.91 8.99 -5.42
N THR A 38 -4.25 9.88 -4.67
CA THR A 38 -4.08 11.28 -5.09
C THR A 38 -3.07 11.44 -6.22
N ALA A 39 -2.09 10.53 -6.34
CA ALA A 39 -1.24 10.45 -7.53
C ALA A 39 -2.07 10.10 -8.78
N LEU A 40 -2.95 9.10 -8.70
CA LEU A 40 -3.87 8.76 -9.79
C LEU A 40 -4.83 9.91 -10.13
N LEU A 41 -5.31 10.63 -9.12
CA LEU A 41 -6.15 11.83 -9.30
C LEU A 41 -5.42 12.89 -10.11
N MET A 42 -4.15 13.15 -9.82
CA MET A 42 -3.35 14.11 -10.58
C MET A 42 -3.10 13.63 -12.02
N LEU A 43 -2.80 12.34 -12.18
CA LEU A 43 -2.55 11.73 -13.49
C LEU A 43 -3.80 11.70 -14.38
N TYR A 44 -5.01 11.89 -13.82
CA TYR A 44 -6.24 12.02 -14.61
C TYR A 44 -6.14 13.12 -15.69
N PHE A 45 -5.44 14.22 -15.39
CA PHE A 45 -5.33 15.36 -16.30
C PHE A 45 -4.30 15.17 -17.42
N THR A 46 -3.73 13.96 -17.55
CA THR A 46 -2.85 13.60 -18.66
C THR A 46 -3.65 13.15 -19.89
N PRO A 47 -3.13 13.34 -21.12
CA PRO A 47 -3.84 12.94 -22.34
C PRO A 47 -4.06 11.43 -22.44
N SER A 48 -5.01 11.02 -23.28
CA SER A 48 -5.23 9.60 -23.61
C SER A 48 -3.96 8.99 -24.20
N LEU A 49 -3.58 7.81 -23.72
CA LEU A 49 -2.44 7.07 -24.28
C LEU A 49 -2.82 6.52 -25.64
N PHE A 50 -1.95 6.71 -26.64
CA PHE A 50 -2.10 6.14 -27.99
C PHE A 50 -3.47 6.40 -28.65
N ASN A 51 -4.15 7.50 -28.31
CA ASN A 51 -5.52 7.79 -28.76
C ASN A 51 -6.51 6.64 -28.49
N LEU A 52 -6.29 5.89 -27.41
CA LEU A 52 -7.19 4.81 -27.00
C LEU A 52 -8.60 5.34 -26.70
N PRO A 53 -9.63 4.49 -26.90
CA PRO A 53 -11.02 4.91 -26.75
C PRO A 53 -11.33 5.32 -25.32
N HIS A 54 -12.20 6.32 -25.21
CA HIS A 54 -12.80 6.75 -23.96
C HIS A 54 -13.88 5.77 -23.54
N LEU A 55 -13.87 5.38 -22.26
CA LEU A 55 -14.88 4.49 -21.71
C LEU A 55 -15.95 5.33 -21.02
N ASN A 56 -17.18 5.26 -21.51
CA ASN A 56 -18.30 5.99 -20.94
C ASN A 56 -18.96 5.16 -19.84
N PHE A 57 -19.07 5.74 -18.64
CA PHE A 57 -19.71 5.10 -17.50
C PHE A 57 -20.87 5.93 -16.99
N PHE A 58 -21.86 5.23 -16.43
CA PHE A 58 -22.95 5.82 -15.67
C PHE A 58 -22.87 5.34 -14.23
N LEU A 59 -22.58 6.26 -13.30
CA LEU A 59 -22.43 5.93 -11.88
C LEU A 59 -23.07 7.03 -11.05
N PHE A 60 -23.85 6.65 -10.04
CA PHE A 60 -24.58 7.57 -9.16
C PHE A 60 -25.43 8.62 -9.91
N GLY A 61 -26.13 8.21 -10.97
CA GLY A 61 -26.98 9.13 -11.75
C GLY A 61 -26.20 10.07 -12.68
N ASN A 62 -24.90 9.86 -12.86
CA ASN A 62 -24.04 10.77 -13.58
C ASN A 62 -23.22 10.05 -14.66
N HIS A 63 -23.15 10.66 -15.84
CA HIS A 63 -22.21 10.26 -16.88
C HIS A 63 -20.81 10.80 -16.56
N PHE A 64 -19.81 9.93 -16.63
CA PHE A 64 -18.42 10.35 -16.61
C PHE A 64 -17.60 9.47 -17.55
N VAL A 65 -16.48 10.02 -17.99
CA VAL A 65 -15.60 9.38 -18.96
C VAL A 65 -14.33 8.93 -18.26
N LEU A 66 -14.03 7.64 -18.37
CA LEU A 66 -12.71 7.13 -18.05
C LEU A 66 -11.79 7.28 -19.26
N VAL A 67 -10.66 7.92 -19.02
CA VAL A 67 -9.60 8.11 -20.01
C VAL A 67 -8.49 7.10 -19.71
N LEU A 68 -8.08 6.35 -20.73
CA LEU A 68 -6.94 5.44 -20.65
C LEU A 68 -5.64 6.23 -20.75
N ASN A 69 -5.32 6.97 -19.69
CA ASN A 69 -4.19 7.89 -19.59
C ASN A 69 -3.05 7.32 -18.71
N PHE A 70 -2.09 8.14 -18.28
CA PHE A 70 -1.01 7.67 -17.41
C PHE A 70 -1.48 7.15 -16.05
N GLY A 71 -2.63 7.63 -15.54
CA GLY A 71 -3.24 7.10 -14.33
C GLY A 71 -3.72 5.66 -14.51
N PHE A 72 -4.36 5.37 -15.64
CA PHE A 72 -4.73 4.00 -16.01
C PHE A 72 -3.50 3.09 -16.12
N LEU A 73 -2.46 3.55 -16.84
CA LEU A 73 -1.24 2.77 -17.02
C LEU A 73 -0.57 2.46 -15.68
N LEU A 74 -0.47 3.43 -14.77
CA LEU A 74 0.10 3.22 -13.45
C LEU A 74 -0.71 2.18 -12.66
N ALA A 75 -2.03 2.33 -12.61
CA ALA A 75 -2.91 1.37 -11.94
C ALA A 75 -2.81 -0.04 -12.54
N LEU A 76 -2.68 -0.15 -13.86
CA LEU A 76 -2.51 -1.41 -14.58
C LEU A 76 -1.16 -2.07 -14.25
N ILE A 77 -0.06 -1.32 -14.26
CA ILE A 77 1.27 -1.83 -13.90
C ILE A 77 1.26 -2.38 -12.48
N TYR A 78 0.72 -1.63 -11.52
CA TYR A 78 0.61 -2.07 -10.13
C TYR A 78 -0.26 -3.33 -10.02
N SER A 79 -1.41 -3.36 -10.69
CA SER A 79 -2.33 -4.51 -10.68
C SER A 79 -1.67 -5.79 -11.21
N VAL A 80 -1.03 -5.71 -12.38
CA VAL A 80 -0.34 -6.85 -13.00
C VAL A 80 0.80 -7.31 -12.11
N PHE A 81 1.62 -6.37 -11.62
CA PHE A 81 2.76 -6.69 -10.78
C PHE A 81 2.33 -7.40 -9.48
N TYR A 82 1.27 -6.93 -8.82
CA TYR A 82 0.76 -7.56 -7.61
C TYR A 82 0.21 -8.96 -7.85
N VAL A 83 -0.54 -9.18 -8.94
CA VAL A 83 -1.03 -10.52 -9.31
C VAL A 83 0.15 -11.46 -9.62
N CYS A 84 1.21 -10.96 -10.24
CA CYS A 84 2.44 -11.73 -10.49
C CYS A 84 3.21 -12.07 -9.21
N LEU A 85 3.14 -11.23 -8.17
CA LEU A 85 3.77 -11.46 -6.87
C LEU A 85 3.07 -12.56 -6.07
N ASP A 86 1.75 -12.46 -5.97
CA ASP A 86 0.90 -13.50 -5.43
C ASP A 86 -0.50 -13.41 -6.05
N VAL A 87 -1.02 -14.53 -6.56
CA VAL A 87 -2.29 -14.50 -7.28
C VAL A 87 -3.47 -14.12 -6.38
N LYS A 88 -3.50 -14.55 -5.12
CA LYS A 88 -4.65 -14.33 -4.22
C LYS A 88 -4.63 -12.92 -3.65
N ALA A 89 -3.57 -12.57 -2.93
CA ALA A 89 -3.39 -11.24 -2.36
C ALA A 89 -3.27 -10.18 -3.45
N GLY A 90 -2.57 -10.50 -4.53
CA GLY A 90 -2.39 -9.62 -5.67
C GLY A 90 -3.68 -9.33 -6.42
N SER A 91 -4.60 -10.29 -6.53
CA SER A 91 -5.92 -10.02 -7.13
C SER A 91 -6.72 -9.02 -6.30
N LEU A 92 -6.64 -9.09 -4.96
CA LEU A 92 -7.29 -8.12 -4.08
C LEU A 92 -6.65 -6.73 -4.22
N ALA A 93 -5.31 -6.67 -4.22
CA ALA A 93 -4.59 -5.41 -4.42
C ALA A 93 -4.86 -4.80 -5.81
N ALA A 94 -4.93 -5.61 -6.86
CA ALA A 94 -5.31 -5.20 -8.22
C ALA A 94 -6.73 -4.63 -8.26
N LEU A 95 -7.68 -5.26 -7.57
CA LEU A 95 -9.05 -4.72 -7.46
C LEU A 95 -9.04 -3.36 -6.77
N LEU A 96 -8.27 -3.17 -5.70
CA LEU A 96 -8.14 -1.86 -5.05
C LEU A 96 -7.50 -0.82 -5.97
N CYS A 97 -6.45 -1.17 -6.72
CA CYS A 97 -5.85 -0.28 -7.70
C CYS A 97 -6.86 0.18 -8.76
N ALA A 98 -7.69 -0.74 -9.25
CA ALA A 98 -8.76 -0.43 -10.19
C ALA A 98 -9.83 0.49 -9.58
N ILE A 99 -10.28 0.20 -8.35
CA ILE A 99 -11.24 1.06 -7.61
C ILE A 99 -10.65 2.45 -7.41
N CYS A 100 -9.39 2.56 -6.99
CA CYS A 100 -8.70 3.84 -6.82
C CYS A 100 -8.65 4.62 -8.12
N TRP A 101 -8.31 3.99 -9.25
CA TRP A 101 -8.27 4.66 -10.55
C TRP A 101 -9.64 5.18 -11.00
N VAL A 102 -10.69 4.35 -10.87
CA VAL A 102 -12.06 4.76 -11.24
C VAL A 102 -12.53 5.91 -10.36
N ALA A 103 -12.41 5.77 -9.04
CA ALA A 103 -12.86 6.76 -8.08
C ALA A 103 -12.05 8.06 -8.17
N SER A 104 -10.73 7.99 -8.34
CA SER A 104 -9.89 9.18 -8.50
C SER A 104 -10.23 9.93 -9.78
N SER A 105 -10.50 9.21 -10.87
CA SER A 105 -10.92 9.81 -12.15
C SER A 105 -12.29 10.51 -12.03
N PHE A 106 -13.25 9.87 -11.35
CA PHE A 106 -14.55 10.47 -11.08
C PHE A 106 -14.43 11.75 -10.24
N ILE A 107 -13.60 11.75 -9.19
CA ILE A 107 -13.39 12.94 -8.36
C ILE A 107 -12.65 14.02 -9.15
N ALA A 108 -11.60 13.68 -9.89
CA ALA A 108 -10.84 14.63 -10.69
C ALA A 108 -11.71 15.33 -11.75
N SER A 109 -12.61 14.58 -12.41
CA SER A 109 -13.55 15.15 -13.39
C SER A 109 -14.52 16.15 -12.77
N ARG A 110 -14.80 16.07 -11.46
CA ARG A 110 -15.68 16.99 -10.73
C ARG A 110 -14.96 18.22 -10.19
N LEU A 111 -13.73 18.04 -9.72
CA LEU A 111 -12.95 19.14 -9.16
C LEU A 111 -12.43 20.06 -10.27
N GLY A 112 -12.10 19.51 -11.44
CA GLY A 112 -11.34 20.20 -12.46
C GLY A 112 -9.90 20.49 -12.01
N PHE A 113 -9.02 20.80 -12.96
CA PHE A 113 -7.58 20.89 -12.68
C PHE A 113 -7.25 21.91 -11.59
N SER A 114 -7.81 23.11 -11.68
CA SER A 114 -7.51 24.25 -10.79
C SER A 114 -7.67 23.96 -9.30
N LEU A 115 -8.69 23.17 -8.92
CA LEU A 115 -8.90 22.75 -7.54
C LEU A 115 -8.18 21.41 -7.24
N ALA A 116 -8.20 20.47 -8.18
CA ALA A 116 -7.64 19.14 -8.00
C ALA A 116 -6.15 19.17 -7.60
N TRP A 117 -5.31 19.96 -8.30
CA TRP A 117 -3.88 19.99 -7.98
C TRP A 117 -3.60 20.53 -6.57
N LYS A 118 -4.42 21.46 -6.07
CA LYS A 118 -4.31 22.01 -4.71
C LYS A 118 -4.66 20.96 -3.66
N VAL A 119 -5.76 20.22 -3.89
CA VAL A 119 -6.18 19.12 -3.01
C VAL A 119 -5.11 18.03 -2.99
N VAL A 120 -4.59 17.64 -4.16
CA VAL A 120 -3.50 16.66 -4.27
C VAL A 120 -2.26 17.14 -3.53
N LEU A 121 -1.84 18.40 -3.72
CA LEU A 121 -0.64 18.94 -3.08
C LEU A 121 -0.76 18.88 -1.56
N VAL A 122 -1.87 19.36 -0.99
CA VAL A 122 -2.11 19.32 0.46
C VAL A 122 -2.12 17.88 0.96
N ALA A 123 -2.83 16.98 0.28
CA ALA A 123 -2.91 15.58 0.68
C ALA A 123 -1.53 14.89 0.63
N GLN A 124 -0.76 15.08 -0.43
CA GLN A 124 0.59 14.51 -0.59
C GLN A 124 1.52 15.01 0.51
N ILE A 125 1.58 16.32 0.76
CA ILE A 125 2.42 16.88 1.83
C ILE A 125 2.04 16.27 3.18
N LEU A 126 0.75 16.26 3.54
CA LEU A 126 0.30 15.70 4.81
C LEU A 126 0.63 14.21 4.95
N CYS A 127 0.31 13.39 3.95
CA CYS A 127 0.53 11.95 4.00
C CYS A 127 2.02 11.60 4.10
N TRP A 128 2.88 12.27 3.33
CA TRP A 128 4.32 12.05 3.38
C TRP A 128 4.95 12.54 4.68
N THR A 129 4.57 13.73 5.15
CA THR A 129 5.08 14.27 6.42
C THR A 129 4.81 13.31 7.57
N VAL A 130 3.58 12.76 7.67
CA VAL A 130 3.25 11.83 8.75
C VAL A 130 4.02 10.52 8.60
N GLN A 131 4.24 10.00 7.40
CA GLN A 131 5.09 8.80 7.18
C GLN A 131 6.56 9.02 7.53
N PHE A 132 7.13 10.19 7.21
CA PHE A 132 8.51 10.52 7.61
C PHE A 132 8.64 10.70 9.12
N ILE A 133 7.64 11.28 9.78
CA ILE A 133 7.54 11.30 11.24
C ILE A 133 7.47 9.87 11.79
N GLY A 134 6.68 9.01 11.14
CA GLY A 134 6.63 7.56 11.33
C GLY A 134 8.01 6.95 11.51
N HIS A 135 8.81 7.00 10.45
CA HIS A 135 10.17 6.48 10.45
C HIS A 135 11.11 7.19 11.43
N GLY A 136 11.12 8.52 11.43
CA GLY A 136 12.09 9.29 12.22
C GLY A 136 11.87 9.20 13.73
N ILE A 137 10.63 9.29 14.20
CA ILE A 137 10.30 9.30 15.63
C ILE A 137 10.11 7.88 16.15
N PHE A 138 9.35 7.04 15.45
CA PHE A 138 8.92 5.75 16.01
C PHE A 138 9.85 4.59 15.70
N GLU A 139 10.51 4.61 14.53
CA GLU A 139 11.53 3.61 14.18
C GLU A 139 12.95 4.09 14.49
N GLY A 140 13.17 5.41 14.62
CA GLY A 140 14.50 5.97 14.87
C GLY A 140 15.50 5.72 13.74
N ARG A 141 15.01 5.50 12.52
CA ARG A 141 15.80 5.18 11.32
C ARG A 141 15.31 5.99 10.13
N ALA A 142 16.19 6.13 9.14
CA ALA A 142 15.83 6.75 7.87
C ALA A 142 14.77 5.90 7.13
N PRO A 143 13.88 6.53 6.34
CA PRO A 143 12.83 5.82 5.63
C PRO A 143 13.40 4.89 4.54
N ALA A 144 12.74 3.75 4.34
CA ALA A 144 13.17 2.70 3.39
C ALA A 144 13.33 3.18 1.94
N LEU A 145 12.66 4.27 1.58
CA LEU A 145 12.76 4.90 0.26
C LEU A 145 14.18 5.37 -0.09
N LEU A 146 15.00 5.69 0.91
CA LEU A 146 16.37 6.14 0.69
C LEU A 146 17.33 4.99 0.36
N ASP A 147 16.96 3.77 0.74
CA ASP A 147 17.77 2.57 0.51
C ASP A 147 17.33 1.85 -0.77
N ASN A 148 16.03 1.80 -1.06
CA ASN A 148 15.50 1.23 -2.28
C ASN A 148 14.21 1.91 -2.75
N LEU A 149 14.35 2.95 -3.57
CA LEU A 149 13.26 3.76 -4.09
C LEU A 149 12.20 2.94 -4.84
N VAL A 150 12.63 2.08 -5.76
CA VAL A 150 11.72 1.29 -6.60
C VAL A 150 10.90 0.34 -5.75
N GLN A 151 11.54 -0.37 -4.82
CA GLN A 151 10.86 -1.27 -3.91
C GLN A 151 9.91 -0.51 -2.98
N ALA A 152 10.32 0.64 -2.43
CA ALA A 152 9.48 1.43 -1.53
C ALA A 152 8.18 1.89 -2.19
N PHE A 153 8.25 2.40 -3.43
CA PHE A 153 7.06 2.88 -4.14
C PHE A 153 6.16 1.74 -4.65
N ILE A 154 6.75 0.68 -5.21
CA ILE A 154 5.97 -0.41 -5.81
C ILE A 154 5.37 -1.28 -4.71
N MET A 155 6.11 -1.60 -3.66
CA MET A 155 5.65 -2.60 -2.69
C MET A 155 4.81 -2.05 -1.54
N ALA A 156 4.94 -0.77 -1.18
CA ALA A 156 4.27 -0.23 0.01
C ALA A 156 2.73 -0.43 0.01
N PRO A 157 1.98 -0.18 -1.09
CA PRO A 157 0.53 -0.42 -1.06
C PRO A 157 0.17 -1.90 -0.89
N PHE A 158 0.99 -2.80 -1.44
CA PHE A 158 0.80 -4.25 -1.31
C PHE A 158 1.08 -4.75 0.11
N PHE A 159 2.15 -4.26 0.75
CA PHE A 159 2.47 -4.65 2.13
C PHE A 159 1.42 -4.19 3.12
N VAL A 160 0.99 -2.93 3.03
CA VAL A 160 -0.07 -2.38 3.88
C VAL A 160 -1.35 -3.23 3.83
N LEU A 161 -1.67 -3.79 2.66
CA LEU A 161 -2.82 -4.69 2.50
C LEU A 161 -2.67 -6.01 3.26
N LEU A 162 -1.44 -6.50 3.40
CA LEU A 162 -1.13 -7.78 4.04
C LEU A 162 -0.77 -7.65 5.52
N GLU A 163 -0.29 -6.48 5.96
CA GLU A 163 0.09 -6.16 7.34
C GLU A 163 -1.08 -6.19 8.33
N VAL A 164 -2.31 -6.08 7.84
CA VAL A 164 -3.55 -6.10 8.63
C VAL A 164 -3.63 -7.32 9.54
N HIS A 165 -3.05 -8.46 9.13
CA HIS A 165 -3.02 -9.69 9.92
C HIS A 165 -2.18 -9.56 11.21
N ASN A 166 -1.04 -8.86 11.16
CA ASN A 166 -0.12 -8.72 12.30
C ASN A 166 -0.59 -7.66 13.31
N PHE A 167 -1.28 -6.61 12.85
CA PHE A 167 -1.77 -5.54 13.74
C PHE A 167 -2.90 -6.02 14.68
N ILE A 168 -3.75 -6.94 14.22
CA ILE A 168 -4.93 -7.44 14.95
C ILE A 168 -4.56 -8.54 15.97
N LEU A 169 -3.54 -9.36 15.70
CA LEU A 169 -3.10 -10.44 16.61
C LEU A 169 -2.41 -9.93 17.88
N ILE A 170 -1.94 -8.68 17.88
CA ILE A 170 -1.03 -8.13 18.90
C ILE A 170 -1.69 -7.03 19.77
N SER A 171 -2.94 -6.64 19.49
CA SER A 171 -3.72 -5.66 20.27
C SER A 171 -4.26 -6.22 21.61
N ARG A 172 -3.36 -6.65 22.49
CA ARG A 172 -3.62 -7.09 23.88
C ARG A 172 -4.14 -5.95 24.79
N ILE A 173 -5.35 -5.42 24.52
CA ILE A 173 -6.09 -4.44 25.35
C ILE A 173 -7.61 -4.80 25.39
N PRO A 174 -8.36 -4.50 26.47
CA PRO A 174 -9.57 -5.24 26.87
C PRO A 174 -10.84 -5.08 26.02
N LEU A 175 -11.65 -6.14 26.09
CA LEU A 175 -12.89 -6.48 25.37
C LEU A 175 -13.97 -5.39 25.11
N PRO A 176 -14.26 -4.42 26.02
CA PRO A 176 -15.48 -3.61 25.88
C PRO A 176 -15.43 -2.55 24.76
N LEU A 177 -14.24 -2.10 24.38
CA LEU A 177 -14.06 -1.15 23.27
C LEU A 177 -13.89 -1.83 21.91
N GLN A 178 -13.68 -3.16 21.92
CA GLN A 178 -13.39 -3.97 20.73
C GLN A 178 -14.63 -4.12 19.84
N THR A 179 -15.82 -4.21 20.43
CA THR A 179 -17.09 -4.49 19.74
C THR A 179 -17.67 -3.32 18.94
N MET A 180 -17.33 -2.07 19.29
CA MET A 180 -17.96 -0.90 18.64
C MET A 180 -17.31 -0.52 17.30
N LEU A 181 -16.05 -0.89 17.08
CA LEU A 181 -15.31 -0.69 15.81
C LEU A 181 -15.15 -2.00 14.99
N TYR A 182 -15.48 -3.17 15.58
CA TYR A 182 -15.38 -4.50 14.96
C TYR A 182 -16.35 -4.73 13.79
N ASN A 183 -17.55 -4.16 13.81
CA ASN A 183 -18.68 -4.79 13.11
C ASN A 183 -18.69 -4.71 11.57
N TRP A 184 -17.92 -3.80 10.96
CA TRP A 184 -17.92 -3.65 9.50
C TRP A 184 -16.60 -4.14 8.85
N TYR A 185 -15.47 -3.83 9.47
CA TYR A 185 -14.14 -4.24 8.99
C TYR A 185 -13.83 -5.71 9.31
N PHE A 186 -14.26 -6.21 10.48
CA PHE A 186 -14.04 -7.60 10.88
C PHE A 186 -14.87 -8.58 10.05
N LYS A 187 -16.06 -8.19 9.56
CA LYS A 187 -16.84 -9.04 8.64
C LYS A 187 -16.18 -9.19 7.26
N LEU A 188 -15.51 -8.15 6.77
CA LEU A 188 -14.78 -8.20 5.50
C LEU A 188 -13.53 -9.06 5.60
N LEU A 189 -12.76 -8.91 6.68
CA LEU A 189 -11.54 -9.69 6.90
C LEU A 189 -11.80 -11.12 7.34
N GLN A 190 -12.83 -11.36 8.15
CA GLN A 190 -13.24 -12.71 8.54
C GLN A 190 -13.78 -13.49 7.34
N ALA A 191 -14.42 -12.84 6.36
CA ALA A 191 -14.73 -13.48 5.08
C ALA A 191 -13.44 -13.87 4.33
N LEU A 192 -12.46 -12.97 4.20
CA LEU A 192 -11.18 -13.27 3.54
C LEU A 192 -10.37 -14.38 4.25
N GLN A 193 -10.42 -14.45 5.57
CA GLN A 193 -9.67 -15.43 6.36
C GLN A 193 -10.38 -16.79 6.46
N THR A 194 -11.71 -16.81 6.64
CA THR A 194 -12.50 -18.04 6.77
C THR A 194 -12.58 -18.82 5.46
N PHE A 195 -12.55 -18.13 4.31
CA PHE A 195 -12.57 -18.81 3.02
C PHE A 195 -11.19 -19.22 2.50
N PHE A 196 -10.08 -18.58 2.91
CA PHE A 196 -8.79 -18.75 2.22
C PHE A 196 -7.59 -19.18 3.05
N GLY A 197 -7.62 -19.16 4.40
CA GLY A 197 -6.50 -19.63 5.24
C GLY A 197 -5.13 -19.17 4.75
N TYR A 198 -5.03 -17.90 4.32
CA TYR A 198 -3.99 -17.50 3.38
C TYR A 198 -2.62 -17.42 4.04
N GLU A 199 -1.87 -18.48 3.84
CA GLU A 199 -0.42 -18.49 3.85
C GLU A 199 0.00 -18.68 2.38
N PRO A 200 0.89 -17.84 1.80
CA PRO A 200 1.30 -18.00 0.40
C PRO A 200 1.72 -19.45 0.08
N TYR A 201 2.42 -20.08 1.04
CA TYR A 201 2.67 -21.52 1.14
C TYR A 201 3.11 -21.86 2.56
N SER A 202 3.02 -23.14 2.94
CA SER A 202 3.36 -23.60 4.29
C SER A 202 4.78 -23.19 4.73
N GLY A 203 4.90 -22.55 5.89
CA GLY A 203 6.16 -22.13 6.49
C GLY A 203 6.63 -20.74 6.06
N PHE A 204 5.88 -20.03 5.20
CA PHE A 204 6.21 -18.69 4.72
C PHE A 204 6.51 -17.72 5.87
N HIS A 205 5.66 -17.70 6.90
CA HIS A 205 5.83 -16.76 8.03
C HIS A 205 7.11 -17.01 8.81
N ALA A 206 7.44 -18.27 9.07
CA ALA A 206 8.66 -18.63 9.80
C ALA A 206 9.92 -18.22 9.03
N ILE A 207 9.93 -18.45 7.71
CA ILE A 207 11.05 -18.06 6.84
C ILE A 207 11.20 -16.54 6.78
N VAL A 208 10.10 -15.81 6.57
CA VAL A 208 10.10 -14.34 6.54
C VAL A 208 10.57 -13.77 7.87
N GLN A 209 10.10 -14.30 9.00
CA GLN A 209 10.50 -13.84 10.34
C GLN A 209 12.01 -14.00 10.56
N ALA A 210 12.59 -15.14 10.19
CA ALA A 210 14.03 -15.36 10.29
C ALA A 210 14.83 -14.37 9.42
N LYS A 211 14.31 -14.03 8.22
CA LYS A 211 14.94 -13.02 7.35
C LYS A 211 14.83 -11.60 7.91
N ILE A 212 13.69 -11.22 8.52
CA ILE A 212 13.53 -9.93 9.20
C ILE A 212 14.57 -9.78 10.31
N GLU A 213 14.73 -10.80 11.16
CA GLU A 213 15.69 -10.77 12.26
C GLU A 213 17.13 -10.64 11.76
N ALA A 214 17.48 -11.34 10.67
CA ALA A 214 18.79 -11.23 10.04
C ALA A 214 19.06 -9.80 9.53
N GLU A 215 18.10 -9.18 8.84
CA GLU A 215 18.25 -7.81 8.32
C GLU A 215 18.35 -6.75 9.44
N ILE A 216 17.58 -6.92 10.53
CA ILE A 216 17.66 -6.02 11.70
C ILE A 216 19.04 -6.11 12.35
N ASN A 217 19.55 -7.32 12.55
CA ASN A 217 20.87 -7.54 13.17
C ASN A 217 21.99 -6.95 12.31
N GLU A 218 21.96 -7.17 10.99
CA GLU A 218 22.94 -6.61 10.07
C GLU A 218 22.96 -5.07 10.12
N TRP A 219 21.78 -4.43 10.15
CA TRP A 219 21.68 -2.97 10.27
C TRP A 219 22.23 -2.46 11.62
N GLN A 220 21.94 -3.16 12.72
CA GLN A 220 22.47 -2.80 14.04
C GLN A 220 24.00 -2.90 14.09
N ASP A 221 24.57 -3.96 13.52
CA ASP A 221 26.02 -4.16 13.43
C ASP A 221 26.69 -3.06 12.60
N GLN A 222 26.11 -2.70 11.46
CA GLN A 222 26.61 -1.60 10.62
C GLN A 222 26.56 -0.27 11.37
N LYS A 223 25.47 0.00 12.09
CA LYS A 223 25.33 1.21 12.91
C LYS A 223 26.36 1.28 14.03
N GLN A 224 26.63 0.16 14.71
CA GLN A 224 27.66 0.11 15.76
C GLN A 224 29.06 0.41 15.20
N LYS A 225 29.41 -0.18 14.06
CA LYS A 225 30.70 0.07 13.37
C LYS A 225 30.92 1.52 12.94
N LEU A 226 29.84 2.28 12.71
CA LEU A 226 29.92 3.71 12.36
C LEU A 226 30.11 4.61 13.58
N ILE A 227 29.82 4.10 14.79
CA ILE A 227 29.87 4.86 16.04
C ILE A 227 31.13 4.51 16.87
N SER A 228 31.76 3.35 16.59
CA SER A 228 33.07 2.93 17.13
C SER A 228 34.24 3.56 16.40
#